data_AF-A0A1B8Q7S9-F1
#
_entry.id   AF-A0A1B8Q7S9-F1
#
_cell.length_a   1.000
_cell.length_b   1.000
_cell.length_c   1.000
_cell.angle_alpha   90.00
_cell.angle_beta   90.00
_cell.angle_gamma   90.00
#
_symmetry.space_group_name_H-M   'P 1'
#
loop_
_entity.id
_entity.type
_entity.pdbx_description
1 polymer ?
#
loop_
_entity_poly.entity_id
_entity_poly.type
_entity_poly.pdbx_seq_one_letter_code
_entity_poly.pdbx_strand_id
1 'polypeptide(L)'
;MNTYRLKISLVEPHYPINELHRIVEVSGNIRFDELHQEIFNLFERHDEHLWQFFIARSKMDSFNKLFNDCHEYVLLDDSWQLADELFASENKIHPTSTTLDELSLAEKEYIYYWFDFGDDWLHRIRIEKITQSDDLDGYHFAVIKAVGEIPPQYADEMDELADTPFDPNNISPELDLELSLLSAMMLIVGDPTNPTRFGDLVEAGIADEMLKRELIKPCVSLTHRVQLTAKGESELVRAMEMLGI
;
A
#
# COMPACT_ATOMS: atom_id res chain seq x y z
N MET A 1 12.06 -12.70 28.76
CA MET A 1 11.58 -12.20 27.47
C MET A 1 10.14 -12.67 27.28
N ASN A 2 9.28 -11.96 26.56
CA ASN A 2 7.96 -12.52 26.26
C ASN A 2 8.03 -13.46 25.05
N THR A 3 7.09 -14.39 24.98
CA THR A 3 6.77 -15.19 23.81
C THR A 3 5.34 -14.88 23.44
N TYR A 4 5.13 -14.52 22.18
CA TYR A 4 3.85 -14.13 21.64
C TYR A 4 3.28 -15.27 20.81
N ARG A 5 2.01 -15.60 21.05
CA ARG A 5 1.22 -16.35 20.08
C ARG A 5 0.49 -15.36 19.19
N LEU A 6 0.83 -15.36 17.91
CA LEU A 6 0.23 -14.48 16.92
C LEU A 6 -0.68 -15.28 16.00
N LYS A 7 -1.87 -14.74 15.72
CA LYS A 7 -2.70 -15.20 14.60
C LYS A 7 -2.56 -14.20 13.46
N ILE A 8 -1.93 -14.64 12.38
CA ILE A 8 -1.66 -13.85 11.17
C ILE A 8 -2.66 -14.28 10.11
N SER A 9 -3.58 -13.40 9.75
CA SER A 9 -4.64 -13.67 8.77
C SER A 9 -4.40 -12.80 7.53
N LEU A 10 -4.38 -13.40 6.34
CA LEU A 10 -4.44 -12.60 5.11
C LEU A 10 -5.85 -12.05 4.97
N VAL A 11 -5.99 -10.76 4.66
CA VAL A 11 -7.28 -10.07 4.63
C VAL A 11 -7.66 -9.62 3.22
N GLU A 12 -8.92 -9.24 3.05
CA GLU A 12 -9.46 -8.71 1.79
C GLU A 12 -8.63 -7.51 1.28
N PRO A 13 -8.49 -7.35 -0.05
CA PRO A 13 -9.35 -7.91 -1.10
C PRO A 13 -9.06 -9.37 -1.49
N HIS A 14 -7.91 -9.92 -1.11
CA HIS A 14 -7.44 -11.22 -1.64
C HIS A 14 -8.10 -12.45 -1.03
N TYR A 15 -8.39 -12.41 0.27
CA TYR A 15 -8.95 -13.57 0.97
C TYR A 15 -9.91 -13.17 2.09
N PRO A 16 -11.01 -13.92 2.29
CA PRO A 16 -11.80 -13.78 3.50
C PRO A 16 -10.93 -14.07 4.72
N ILE A 17 -10.96 -13.15 5.68
CA ILE A 17 -10.07 -13.09 6.84
C ILE A 17 -10.03 -14.34 7.75
N ASN A 18 -11.03 -15.21 7.63
CA ASN A 18 -11.14 -16.43 8.43
C ASN A 18 -10.64 -17.68 7.70
N GLU A 19 -10.41 -17.59 6.40
CA GLU A 19 -10.14 -18.74 5.53
C GLU A 19 -8.64 -19.02 5.39
N LEU A 20 -7.80 -17.97 5.40
CA LEU A 20 -6.36 -18.10 5.32
C LEU A 20 -5.68 -17.46 6.52
N HIS A 21 -5.14 -18.30 7.42
CA HIS A 21 -4.35 -17.83 8.55
C HIS A 21 -3.28 -18.81 9.02
N ARG A 22 -2.30 -18.26 9.72
CA ARG A 22 -1.24 -18.98 10.42
C ARG A 22 -1.29 -18.60 11.89
N ILE A 23 -1.10 -19.58 12.77
CA ILE A 23 -0.84 -19.33 14.19
C ILE A 23 0.63 -19.64 14.42
N VAL A 24 1.37 -18.65 14.91
CA VAL A 24 2.81 -18.74 15.15
C VAL A 24 3.14 -18.42 16.60
N GLU A 25 4.24 -18.96 17.08
CA GLU A 25 4.87 -18.60 18.35
C GLU A 25 6.18 -17.87 18.03
N VAL A 26 6.30 -16.64 18.52
CA VAL A 26 7.44 -15.76 18.24
C VAL A 26 8.02 -15.16 19.51
N SER A 27 9.35 -15.04 19.58
CA SER A 27 10.03 -14.37 20.68
C SER A 27 9.84 -12.85 20.62
N GLY A 28 9.65 -12.22 21.77
CA GLY A 28 9.44 -10.77 21.90
C GLY A 28 10.65 -9.92 21.51
N ASN A 29 11.86 -10.49 21.50
CA ASN A 29 13.06 -9.82 20.99
C ASN A 29 13.16 -9.80 19.46
N ILE A 30 12.21 -10.39 18.72
CA ILE A 30 12.21 -10.28 17.25
C ILE A 30 12.10 -8.80 16.86
N ARG A 31 12.94 -8.36 15.92
CA ARG A 31 12.82 -7.04 15.32
C ARG A 31 11.75 -7.03 14.23
N PHE A 32 11.32 -5.86 13.79
CA PHE A 32 10.27 -5.78 12.78
C PHE A 32 10.74 -6.14 11.36
N ASP A 33 12.00 -5.91 11.02
CA ASP A 33 12.55 -6.40 9.75
C ASP A 33 12.69 -7.93 9.74
N GLU A 34 13.04 -8.53 10.88
CA GLU A 34 13.04 -9.99 11.04
C GLU A 34 11.61 -10.55 10.98
N LEU A 35 10.66 -9.91 11.66
CA LEU A 35 9.25 -10.30 11.60
C LEU A 35 8.68 -10.17 10.18
N HIS A 36 9.06 -9.13 9.44
CA HIS A 36 8.72 -8.99 8.03
C HIS A 36 9.23 -10.21 7.23
N GLN A 37 10.50 -10.56 7.36
CA GLN A 37 11.11 -11.68 6.64
C GLN A 37 10.45 -13.02 7.00
N GLU A 38 10.15 -13.24 8.28
CA GLU A 38 9.42 -14.44 8.71
C GLU A 38 8.01 -14.51 8.13
N ILE A 39 7.27 -13.41 8.08
CA ILE A 39 5.93 -13.37 7.48
C ILE A 39 6.00 -13.52 5.96
N PHE A 40 6.96 -12.86 5.31
CA PHE A 40 7.21 -12.95 3.87
C PHE A 40 7.42 -14.41 3.45
N ASN A 41 8.32 -15.12 4.15
CA ASN A 41 8.57 -16.55 3.93
C ASN A 41 7.38 -17.43 4.31
N LEU A 42 6.68 -17.13 5.41
CA LEU A 42 5.52 -17.88 5.88
C LEU A 42 4.36 -17.90 4.87
N PHE A 43 4.24 -16.85 4.06
CA PHE A 43 3.25 -16.73 2.99
C PHE A 43 3.85 -16.95 1.59
N GLU A 44 5.00 -17.63 1.50
CA GLU A 44 5.65 -18.07 0.26
C GLU A 44 5.85 -16.93 -0.77
N ARG A 45 6.09 -15.72 -0.28
CA ARG A 45 6.48 -14.58 -1.11
C ARG A 45 7.92 -14.75 -1.57
N HIS A 46 8.23 -14.22 -2.74
CA HIS A 46 9.50 -14.43 -3.44
C HIS A 46 9.99 -13.22 -4.21
N ASP A 47 9.11 -12.27 -4.59
CA ASP A 47 9.53 -10.97 -5.13
C ASP A 47 9.43 -9.90 -4.04
N GLU A 48 10.50 -9.16 -3.77
CA GLU A 48 10.56 -8.21 -2.66
C GLU A 48 10.03 -6.83 -3.08
N HIS A 49 9.09 -6.30 -2.29
CA HIS A 49 8.55 -4.95 -2.44
C HIS A 49 8.53 -4.19 -1.12
N LEU A 50 8.11 -2.93 -1.19
CA LEU A 50 7.90 -2.09 -0.01
C LEU A 50 6.88 -2.73 0.94
N TRP A 51 7.10 -2.48 2.23
CA TRP A 51 6.25 -2.98 3.30
C TRP A 51 6.20 -2.02 4.49
N GLN A 52 5.18 -2.17 5.32
CA GLN A 52 4.97 -1.38 6.52
C GLN A 52 4.20 -2.17 7.58
N PHE A 53 4.45 -1.87 8.87
CA PHE A 53 3.53 -2.26 9.94
C PHE A 53 2.77 -1.06 10.51
N PHE A 54 1.50 -1.31 10.81
CA PHE A 54 0.61 -0.40 11.54
C PHE A 54 0.38 -0.97 12.94
N ILE A 55 0.75 -0.23 13.97
CA ILE A 55 0.54 -0.62 15.37
C ILE A 55 -0.83 -0.11 15.82
N ALA A 56 -1.88 -0.78 15.33
CA ALA A 56 -3.26 -0.32 15.48
C ALA A 56 -3.80 -0.44 16.91
N ARG A 57 -3.30 -1.41 17.70
CA ARG A 57 -3.72 -1.79 19.08
C ARG A 57 -5.18 -2.23 19.22
N SER A 58 -6.07 -1.79 18.34
CA SER A 58 -7.47 -2.17 18.24
C SER A 58 -7.77 -2.74 16.85
N LYS A 59 -8.87 -3.47 16.74
CA LYS A 59 -9.32 -4.02 15.46
C LYS A 59 -9.84 -2.89 14.59
N MET A 60 -9.31 -2.77 13.37
CA MET A 60 -9.81 -1.87 12.34
C MET A 60 -10.84 -2.56 11.43
N ASP A 61 -11.84 -1.79 10.98
CA ASP A 61 -12.94 -2.27 10.14
C ASP A 61 -12.58 -2.32 8.65
N SER A 62 -11.63 -1.49 8.20
CA SER A 62 -11.20 -1.39 6.80
C SER A 62 -9.78 -0.83 6.70
N PHE A 63 -9.13 -1.02 5.55
CA PHE A 63 -7.82 -0.43 5.27
C PHE A 63 -7.86 1.10 5.33
N ASN A 64 -8.89 1.74 4.76
CA ASN A 64 -9.04 3.20 4.84
C ASN A 64 -9.07 3.72 6.29
N LYS A 65 -9.77 3.04 7.20
CA LYS A 65 -9.74 3.41 8.62
C LYS A 65 -8.38 3.15 9.25
N LEU A 66 -7.75 2.01 8.94
CA LEU A 66 -6.40 1.73 9.42
C LEU A 66 -5.42 2.84 9.03
N PHE A 67 -5.46 3.26 7.77
CA PHE A 67 -4.57 4.28 7.23
C PHE A 67 -4.81 5.68 7.81
N ASN A 68 -6.08 6.06 8.02
CA ASN A 68 -6.41 7.39 8.55
C ASN A 68 -6.37 7.49 10.09
N ASP A 69 -6.64 6.39 10.80
CA ASP A 69 -6.83 6.42 12.26
C ASP A 69 -5.63 5.83 13.04
N CYS A 70 -4.76 5.04 12.40
CA CYS A 70 -3.50 4.61 13.02
C CYS A 70 -2.49 5.77 12.98
N HIS A 71 -1.67 5.89 14.01
CA HIS A 71 -0.68 6.96 14.13
C HIS A 71 0.68 6.45 14.62
N GLU A 72 0.86 5.12 14.63
CA GLU A 72 2.06 4.45 15.11
C GLU A 72 2.48 3.41 14.05
N TYR A 73 3.66 3.61 13.48
CA TYR A 73 4.05 2.95 12.24
C TYR A 73 5.49 2.47 12.29
N VAL A 74 5.75 1.30 11.72
CA VAL A 74 7.11 0.82 11.45
C VAL A 74 7.44 1.10 9.99
N LEU A 75 8.48 1.90 9.74
CA LEU A 75 8.83 2.41 8.41
C LEU A 75 10.32 2.18 8.10
N LEU A 76 10.65 1.87 6.85
CA LEU A 76 12.03 1.82 6.35
C LEU A 76 12.64 3.22 6.24
N ASP A 77 13.93 3.38 6.53
CA ASP A 77 14.63 4.68 6.55
C ASP A 77 14.42 5.52 5.28
N ASP A 78 14.48 4.90 4.10
CA ASP A 78 14.29 5.59 2.83
C ASP A 78 12.86 6.13 2.65
N SER A 79 11.90 5.57 3.38
CA SER A 79 10.51 6.03 3.45
C SER A 79 10.29 7.10 4.53
N TRP A 80 11.28 7.40 5.38
CA TRP A 80 11.09 8.33 6.50
C TRP A 80 10.94 9.78 6.07
N GLN A 81 11.73 10.22 5.08
CA GLN A 81 11.64 11.58 4.54
C GLN A 81 10.29 11.81 3.85
N LEU A 82 9.87 10.87 3.02
CA LEU A 82 8.54 10.90 2.39
C LEU A 82 7.44 10.84 3.45
N ALA A 83 7.60 10.04 4.50
CA ALA A 83 6.64 9.95 5.58
C ALA A 83 6.60 11.19 6.49
N ASP A 84 7.72 11.91 6.70
CA ASP A 84 7.75 13.20 7.40
C ASP A 84 6.99 14.29 6.62
N GLU A 85 7.05 14.23 5.29
CA GLU A 85 6.37 15.19 4.42
C GLU A 85 4.87 14.89 4.23
N LEU A 86 4.49 13.61 4.23
CA LEU A 86 3.12 13.17 3.95
C LEU A 86 2.30 12.81 5.20
N PHE A 87 2.93 12.34 6.27
CA PHE A 87 2.23 11.87 7.47
C PHE A 87 2.64 12.67 8.71
N ALA A 88 1.68 13.33 9.33
CA ALA A 88 1.86 14.02 10.62
C ALA A 88 1.95 13.04 11.81
N SER A 89 2.63 11.90 11.64
CA SER A 89 2.72 10.87 12.68
C SER A 89 3.91 11.15 13.59
N GLU A 90 3.65 11.38 14.87
CA GLU A 90 4.69 11.62 15.89
C GLU A 90 5.39 10.33 16.35
N ASN A 91 4.88 9.14 16.01
CA ASN A 91 5.37 7.85 16.54
C ASN A 91 5.85 6.92 15.42
N LYS A 92 7.04 7.22 14.89
CA LYS A 92 7.75 6.38 13.92
C LYS A 92 8.62 5.37 14.66
N ILE A 93 8.57 4.13 14.21
CA ILE A 93 9.32 2.99 14.77
C ILE A 93 10.31 2.51 13.72
N HIS A 94 11.55 2.35 14.11
CA HIS A 94 12.61 1.89 13.22
C HIS A 94 12.68 0.35 13.19
N PRO A 95 12.58 -0.30 12.03
CA PRO A 95 12.36 -1.74 11.95
C PRO A 95 13.54 -2.55 12.45
N THR A 96 14.77 -2.05 12.27
CA THR A 96 16.00 -2.78 12.64
C THR A 96 16.50 -2.51 14.05
N SER A 97 15.81 -1.67 14.82
CA SER A 97 16.22 -1.34 16.20
C SER A 97 15.11 -1.51 17.23
N THR A 98 13.87 -1.69 16.80
CA THR A 98 12.73 -1.89 17.70
C THR A 98 12.25 -3.33 17.66
N THR A 99 12.12 -3.91 18.85
CA THR A 99 11.62 -5.26 19.05
C THR A 99 10.13 -5.28 19.34
N LEU A 100 9.50 -6.46 19.23
CA LEU A 100 8.08 -6.63 19.57
C LEU A 100 7.78 -6.34 21.06
N ASP A 101 8.70 -6.71 21.96
CA ASP A 101 8.60 -6.47 23.41
C ASP A 101 8.58 -4.97 23.75
N GLU A 102 9.33 -4.14 23.00
CA GLU A 102 9.42 -2.69 23.23
C GLU A 102 8.09 -1.97 23.02
N LEU A 103 7.22 -2.49 22.15
CA LEU A 103 5.90 -1.88 21.89
C LEU A 103 4.88 -2.08 23.03
N SER A 104 5.24 -2.90 24.03
CA SER A 104 4.41 -3.15 25.23
C SER A 104 2.98 -3.59 24.89
N LEU A 105 2.83 -4.41 23.85
CA LEU A 105 1.54 -4.88 23.35
C LEU A 105 0.83 -5.78 24.35
N ALA A 106 -0.50 -5.75 24.33
CA ALA A 106 -1.35 -6.58 25.16
C ALA A 106 -2.07 -7.68 24.35
N GLU A 107 -2.51 -8.73 25.04
CA GLU A 107 -3.38 -9.73 24.43
C GLU A 107 -4.64 -9.07 23.85
N LYS A 108 -5.10 -9.61 22.72
CA LYS A 108 -6.25 -9.13 21.91
C LYS A 108 -6.00 -7.84 21.14
N GLU A 109 -4.83 -7.22 21.26
CA GLU A 109 -4.41 -6.12 20.39
C GLU A 109 -4.07 -6.59 18.97
N TYR A 110 -3.93 -5.63 18.07
CA TYR A 110 -3.73 -5.88 16.64
C TYR A 110 -2.59 -5.05 16.08
N ILE A 111 -1.81 -5.71 15.23
CA ILE A 111 -0.88 -5.12 14.29
C ILE A 111 -1.38 -5.44 12.89
N TYR A 112 -1.10 -4.60 11.90
CA TYR A 112 -1.32 -4.91 10.50
C TYR A 112 0.00 -4.83 9.75
N TYR A 113 0.26 -5.81 8.89
CA TYR A 113 1.43 -5.88 8.02
C TYR A 113 0.97 -5.74 6.58
N TRP A 114 1.37 -4.65 5.93
CA TRP A 114 1.05 -4.37 4.54
C TRP A 114 2.30 -4.60 3.70
N PHE A 115 2.20 -5.49 2.74
CA PHE A 115 3.25 -5.87 1.82
C PHE A 115 2.81 -5.58 0.40
N ASP A 116 3.73 -5.10 -0.44
CA ASP A 116 3.46 -4.72 -1.82
C ASP A 116 2.35 -3.68 -1.93
N PHE A 117 2.75 -2.40 -1.97
CA PHE A 117 1.79 -1.30 -2.02
C PHE A 117 1.02 -1.23 -3.35
N GLY A 118 1.48 -1.94 -4.40
CA GLY A 118 0.75 -2.04 -5.66
C GLY A 118 -0.39 -3.06 -5.60
N ASP A 119 -0.13 -4.19 -4.95
CA ASP A 119 -1.07 -5.31 -4.90
C ASP A 119 -1.84 -5.46 -3.58
N ASP A 120 -1.52 -4.68 -2.55
CA ASP A 120 -2.25 -4.63 -1.28
C ASP A 120 -2.32 -5.95 -0.50
N TRP A 121 -1.18 -6.64 -0.32
CA TRP A 121 -1.11 -7.83 0.54
C TRP A 121 -1.16 -7.45 2.02
N LEU A 122 -2.37 -7.22 2.52
CA LEU A 122 -2.63 -6.86 3.90
C LEU A 122 -2.80 -8.10 4.79
N HIS A 123 -2.05 -8.16 5.87
CA HIS A 123 -2.12 -9.19 6.88
C HIS A 123 -2.52 -8.58 8.22
N ARG A 124 -3.58 -9.11 8.83
CA ARG A 124 -3.97 -8.76 10.20
C ARG A 124 -3.31 -9.72 11.18
N ILE A 125 -2.53 -9.17 12.11
CA ILE A 125 -1.83 -9.88 13.15
C ILE A 125 -2.54 -9.62 14.48
N ARG A 126 -3.16 -10.64 15.05
CA ARG A 126 -3.79 -10.57 16.37
C ARG A 126 -2.87 -11.19 17.42
N ILE A 127 -2.64 -10.46 18.52
CA ILE A 127 -1.97 -11.01 19.69
C ILE A 127 -2.94 -11.93 20.43
N GLU A 128 -2.77 -13.24 20.32
CA GLU A 128 -3.68 -14.20 20.97
C GLU A 128 -3.29 -14.49 22.42
N LYS A 129 -1.98 -14.57 22.68
CA LYS A 129 -1.45 -14.90 24.00
C LYS A 129 -0.06 -14.32 24.18
N ILE A 130 0.27 -13.90 25.40
CA ILE A 130 1.62 -13.50 25.80
C ILE A 130 2.04 -14.36 27.00
N THR A 131 3.20 -15.00 26.92
CA THR A 131 3.77 -15.80 28.01
C THR A 131 5.21 -15.38 28.27
N GLN A 132 5.68 -15.54 29.50
CA GLN A 132 7.08 -15.27 29.84
C GLN A 132 7.94 -16.51 29.54
N SER A 133 9.11 -16.28 28.93
CA SER A 133 10.14 -17.30 28.68
C SER A 133 11.49 -16.85 29.23
N ASP A 134 12.26 -17.84 29.70
CA ASP A 134 13.64 -17.71 30.17
C ASP A 134 14.66 -17.95 29.05
N ASP A 135 14.20 -18.31 27.85
CA ASP A 135 15.06 -18.44 26.68
C ASP A 135 15.51 -17.05 26.22
N LEU A 136 16.82 -16.89 25.96
CA LEU A 136 17.47 -15.62 25.66
C LEU A 136 18.41 -15.71 24.44
N ASP A 137 18.53 -16.88 23.80
CA ASP A 137 19.44 -17.06 22.66
C ASP A 137 18.72 -16.88 21.33
N GLY A 138 19.03 -15.80 20.61
CA GLY A 138 18.37 -15.44 19.35
C GLY A 138 16.87 -15.12 19.49
N TYR A 139 16.22 -14.83 18.36
CA TYR A 139 14.76 -14.86 18.28
C TYR A 139 14.30 -16.24 17.79
N HIS A 140 13.09 -16.62 18.15
CA HIS A 140 12.46 -17.84 17.68
C HIS A 140 11.19 -17.48 16.92
N PHE A 141 10.91 -18.20 15.83
CA PHE A 141 9.67 -18.12 15.08
C PHE A 141 9.25 -19.55 14.68
N ALA A 142 8.07 -20.00 15.11
CA ALA A 142 7.57 -21.32 14.75
C ALA A 142 6.09 -21.32 14.42
N VAL A 143 5.72 -22.07 13.38
CA VAL A 143 4.34 -22.28 12.99
C VAL A 143 3.70 -23.37 13.86
N ILE A 144 2.64 -23.01 14.58
CA ILE A 144 1.84 -23.91 15.41
C ILE A 144 0.68 -24.51 14.60
N LYS A 145 0.09 -23.71 13.71
CA LYS A 145 -1.06 -24.10 12.90
C LYS A 145 -1.11 -23.35 11.58
N ALA A 146 -1.48 -24.07 10.52
CA ALA A 146 -1.82 -23.50 9.22
C ALA A 146 -3.27 -23.84 8.84
N VAL A 147 -3.96 -22.86 8.25
CA VAL A 147 -5.33 -22.98 7.72
C VAL A 147 -5.40 -22.22 6.40
N GLY A 148 -5.99 -22.83 5.37
CA GLY A 148 -6.09 -22.26 4.03
C GLY A 148 -4.83 -22.44 3.19
N GLU A 149 -5.05 -22.54 1.88
CA GLU A 149 -3.98 -22.58 0.87
C GLU A 149 -3.42 -21.17 0.66
N ILE A 150 -2.10 -21.08 0.45
CA ILE A 150 -1.42 -19.81 0.21
C ILE A 150 -1.65 -19.47 -1.27
N PRO A 151 -2.25 -18.31 -1.61
CA PRO A 151 -2.36 -17.89 -3.00
C PRO A 151 -0.96 -17.59 -3.55
N PRO A 152 -0.71 -17.82 -4.85
CA PRO A 152 0.53 -17.37 -5.47
C PRO A 152 0.68 -15.85 -5.32
N GLN A 153 1.93 -15.37 -5.34
CA GLN A 153 2.20 -13.94 -5.20
C GLN A 153 1.67 -13.14 -6.40
N TYR A 154 1.81 -13.67 -7.62
CA TYR A 154 1.21 -13.12 -8.82
C TYR A 154 0.47 -14.21 -9.57
N ALA A 155 -0.56 -13.86 -10.33
CA ALA A 155 -1.18 -14.79 -11.26
C ALA A 155 -0.19 -15.04 -12.43
N ASP A 156 0.01 -16.30 -12.80
CA ASP A 156 0.95 -16.72 -13.85
C ASP A 156 0.76 -15.99 -15.21
N GLU A 157 -0.40 -15.34 -15.44
CA GLU A 157 -0.68 -14.57 -16.66
C GLU A 157 0.00 -13.18 -16.70
N MET A 158 0.50 -12.66 -15.57
CA MET A 158 1.18 -11.36 -15.51
C MET A 158 2.70 -11.45 -15.78
N ASP A 159 3.28 -12.64 -15.60
CA ASP A 159 4.71 -12.91 -15.80
C ASP A 159 5.14 -12.81 -17.27
N GLU A 160 4.22 -12.98 -18.23
CA GLU A 160 4.52 -12.76 -19.65
C GLU A 160 4.52 -11.27 -20.05
N LEU A 161 3.97 -10.37 -19.23
CA LEU A 161 3.94 -8.92 -19.48
C LEU A 161 5.00 -8.15 -18.71
N ALA A 162 5.42 -8.63 -17.53
CA ALA A 162 6.41 -7.97 -16.68
C ALA A 162 7.82 -7.93 -17.31
N ASP A 163 8.15 -8.90 -18.17
CA ASP A 163 9.41 -8.94 -18.92
C ASP A 163 9.34 -8.24 -20.30
N THR A 164 8.18 -7.68 -20.67
CA THR A 164 8.13 -6.78 -21.84
C THR A 164 8.57 -5.39 -21.37
N PRO A 165 9.71 -4.86 -21.87
CA PRO A 165 10.04 -3.47 -21.63
C PRO A 165 8.84 -2.64 -22.08
N PHE A 166 8.43 -1.64 -21.29
CA PHE A 166 7.42 -0.67 -21.71
C PHE A 166 7.79 -0.16 -23.10
N ASP A 167 7.09 -0.66 -24.12
CA ASP A 167 7.26 -0.22 -25.48
C ASP A 167 6.21 0.87 -25.69
N PRO A 168 6.63 2.15 -25.76
CA PRO A 168 5.70 3.25 -25.98
C PRO A 168 4.96 3.13 -27.32
N ASN A 169 5.37 2.22 -28.21
CA ASN A 169 4.71 1.93 -29.48
C ASN A 169 3.74 0.74 -29.44
N ASN A 170 3.62 0.05 -28.30
CA ASN A 170 2.79 -1.16 -28.16
C ASN A 170 1.97 -1.16 -26.86
N ILE A 171 1.33 -0.03 -26.54
CA ILE A 171 0.36 0.11 -25.46
C ILE A 171 -1.05 -0.21 -25.94
N SER A 172 -1.90 -0.77 -25.06
CA SER A 172 -3.32 -0.96 -25.39
C SER A 172 -4.00 0.40 -25.61
N PRO A 173 -5.00 0.49 -26.52
CA PRO A 173 -5.73 1.74 -26.74
C PRO A 173 -6.37 2.30 -25.46
N GLU A 174 -6.77 1.42 -24.54
CA GLU A 174 -7.33 1.81 -23.25
C GLU A 174 -6.26 2.47 -22.36
N LEU A 175 -5.07 1.88 -22.26
CA LEU A 175 -3.99 2.43 -21.43
C LEU A 175 -3.43 3.74 -22.02
N ASP A 176 -3.32 3.83 -23.34
CA ASP A 176 -2.92 5.06 -24.06
C ASP A 176 -3.87 6.23 -23.76
N LEU A 177 -5.18 5.94 -23.74
CA LEU A 177 -6.18 6.92 -23.38
C LEU A 177 -6.02 7.38 -21.92
N GLU A 178 -5.87 6.46 -20.96
CA GLU A 178 -5.71 6.83 -19.55
C GLU A 178 -4.43 7.66 -19.30
N LEU A 179 -3.31 7.29 -19.94
CA LEU A 179 -2.05 8.06 -19.87
C LEU A 179 -2.20 9.45 -20.50
N SER A 180 -2.91 9.55 -21.62
CA SER A 180 -3.19 10.83 -22.29
C SER A 180 -4.07 11.74 -21.45
N LEU A 181 -5.09 11.18 -20.78
CA LEU A 181 -5.94 11.92 -19.85
C LEU A 181 -5.16 12.41 -18.63
N LEU A 182 -4.31 11.56 -18.05
CA LEU A 182 -3.44 11.91 -16.91
C LEU A 182 -2.46 13.02 -17.28
N SER A 183 -1.77 12.90 -18.42
CA SER A 183 -0.86 13.91 -18.93
C SER A 183 -1.55 15.27 -19.11
N ALA A 184 -2.77 15.26 -19.67
CA ALA A 184 -3.55 16.49 -19.83
C ALA A 184 -3.95 17.12 -18.48
N MET A 185 -4.34 16.32 -17.49
CA MET A 185 -4.65 16.82 -16.15
C MET A 185 -3.43 17.47 -15.49
N MET A 186 -2.25 16.86 -15.60
CA MET A 186 -0.99 17.45 -15.11
C MET A 186 -0.67 18.78 -15.82
N LEU A 187 -0.84 18.86 -17.14
CA LEU A 187 -0.62 20.11 -17.88
C LEU A 187 -1.59 21.22 -17.47
N ILE A 188 -2.85 20.89 -17.21
CA ILE A 188 -3.88 21.86 -16.78
C ILE A 188 -3.51 22.52 -15.44
N VAL A 189 -2.88 21.77 -14.52
CA VAL A 189 -2.49 22.29 -13.19
C VAL A 189 -1.05 22.80 -13.13
N GLY A 190 -0.20 22.43 -14.09
CA GLY A 190 1.26 22.62 -14.03
C GLY A 190 1.76 24.06 -14.13
N ASP A 191 1.42 24.78 -15.22
CA ASP A 191 1.95 26.15 -15.45
C ASP A 191 0.85 27.21 -15.47
N PRO A 192 0.73 28.05 -14.43
CA PRO A 192 -0.25 29.13 -14.39
C PRO A 192 0.05 30.27 -15.38
N THR A 193 1.28 30.38 -15.89
CA THR A 193 1.72 31.42 -16.84
C THR A 193 1.45 31.05 -18.30
N ASN A 194 1.39 29.75 -18.60
CA ASN A 194 1.02 29.21 -19.90
C ASN A 194 -0.11 28.18 -19.76
N PRO A 195 -1.37 28.62 -19.54
CA PRO A 195 -2.44 27.70 -19.20
C PRO A 195 -2.89 26.90 -20.42
N THR A 196 -3.18 25.61 -20.24
CA THR A 196 -3.81 24.75 -21.26
C THR A 196 -5.11 25.37 -21.78
N ARG A 197 -5.26 25.38 -23.09
CA ARG A 197 -6.44 25.86 -23.82
C ARG A 197 -7.26 24.67 -24.30
N PHE A 198 -8.57 24.86 -24.42
CA PHE A 198 -9.47 23.79 -24.88
C PHE A 198 -9.11 23.28 -26.28
N GLY A 199 -8.58 24.14 -27.16
CA GLY A 199 -8.07 23.78 -28.47
C GLY A 199 -6.92 22.78 -28.42
N ASP A 200 -6.06 22.86 -27.40
CA ASP A 200 -4.95 21.92 -27.21
C ASP A 200 -5.48 20.51 -26.92
N LEU A 201 -6.57 20.41 -26.14
CA LEU A 201 -7.24 19.13 -25.84
C LEU A 201 -8.01 18.56 -27.04
N VAL A 202 -8.54 19.43 -27.90
CA VAL A 202 -9.22 19.03 -29.15
C VAL A 202 -8.21 18.50 -30.15
N GLU A 203 -7.06 19.15 -30.30
CA GLU A 203 -5.95 18.69 -31.14
C GLU A 203 -5.41 17.34 -30.67
N ALA A 204 -5.31 17.15 -29.35
CA ALA A 204 -4.93 15.87 -28.74
C ALA A 204 -6.03 14.79 -28.80
N GLY A 205 -7.24 15.09 -29.28
CA GLY A 205 -8.32 14.11 -29.44
C GLY A 205 -8.97 13.63 -28.13
N ILE A 206 -8.71 14.29 -27.01
CA ILE A 206 -9.15 13.87 -25.66
C ILE A 206 -10.24 14.77 -25.06
N ALA A 207 -10.53 15.91 -25.69
CA ALA A 207 -11.48 16.91 -25.17
C ALA A 207 -12.87 16.32 -24.83
N ASP A 208 -13.44 15.51 -25.73
CA ASP A 208 -14.77 14.93 -25.55
C ASP A 208 -14.79 13.93 -24.39
N GLU A 209 -13.72 13.12 -24.24
CA GLU A 209 -13.63 12.14 -23.17
C GLU A 209 -13.43 12.82 -21.81
N MET A 210 -12.63 13.90 -21.74
CA MET A 210 -12.47 14.70 -20.51
C MET A 210 -13.79 15.34 -20.06
N LEU A 211 -14.60 15.84 -21.00
CA LEU A 211 -15.93 16.39 -20.68
C LEU A 211 -16.91 15.30 -20.26
N LYS A 212 -16.95 14.19 -21.01
CA LYS A 212 -17.84 13.04 -20.74
C LYS A 212 -17.56 12.41 -19.38
N ARG A 213 -16.29 12.31 -18.97
CA ARG A 213 -15.88 11.81 -17.65
C ARG A 213 -16.00 12.86 -16.54
N GLU A 214 -16.40 14.09 -16.88
CA GLU A 214 -16.52 15.22 -15.97
C GLU A 214 -15.20 15.61 -15.31
N LEU A 215 -14.06 15.42 -15.99
CA LEU A 215 -12.73 15.75 -15.48
C LEU A 215 -12.43 17.25 -15.59
N ILE A 216 -12.99 17.91 -16.61
CA ILE A 216 -12.82 19.35 -16.86
C ILE A 216 -14.14 20.09 -16.84
N LYS A 217 -14.10 21.37 -16.49
CA LYS A 217 -15.27 22.25 -16.57
C LYS A 217 -15.66 22.48 -18.05
N PRO A 218 -16.95 22.72 -18.34
CA PRO A 218 -17.41 23.04 -19.68
C PRO A 218 -16.65 24.22 -20.29
N CYS A 219 -16.16 24.04 -21.52
CA CYS A 219 -15.43 25.06 -22.28
C CYS A 219 -16.32 25.66 -23.38
N VAL A 220 -16.31 26.99 -23.52
CA VAL A 220 -17.17 27.71 -24.49
C VAL A 220 -16.48 28.11 -25.81
N SER A 221 -15.15 27.92 -25.92
CA SER A 221 -14.38 28.18 -27.13
C SER A 221 -13.05 27.43 -27.12
N LEU A 222 -12.38 27.30 -28.28
CA LEU A 222 -11.05 26.69 -28.38
C LEU A 222 -9.97 27.45 -27.59
N THR A 223 -10.15 28.76 -27.38
CA THR A 223 -9.21 29.58 -26.60
C THR A 223 -9.55 29.63 -25.11
N HIS A 224 -10.56 28.88 -24.65
CA HIS A 224 -10.96 28.87 -23.25
C HIS A 224 -9.86 28.19 -22.42
N ARG A 225 -9.45 28.84 -21.32
CA ARG A 225 -8.57 28.21 -20.32
C ARG A 225 -9.28 27.03 -19.66
N VAL A 226 -8.68 25.86 -19.76
CA VAL A 226 -9.23 24.66 -19.13
C VAL A 226 -9.02 24.71 -17.62
N GLN A 227 -10.01 24.20 -16.88
CA GLN A 227 -9.92 23.99 -15.44
C GLN A 227 -10.45 22.60 -15.12
N LEU A 228 -9.81 21.91 -14.18
CA LEU A 228 -10.34 20.67 -13.63
C LEU A 228 -11.65 20.92 -12.86
N THR A 229 -12.50 19.90 -12.80
CA THR A 229 -13.56 19.82 -11.80
C THR A 229 -12.98 19.26 -10.49
N ALA A 230 -13.77 19.26 -9.41
CA ALA A 230 -13.38 18.57 -8.17
C ALA A 230 -13.14 17.06 -8.39
N LYS A 231 -13.87 16.44 -9.34
CA LYS A 231 -13.65 15.06 -9.73
C LYS A 231 -12.31 14.89 -10.45
N GLY A 232 -12.01 15.76 -11.43
CA GLY A 232 -10.73 15.74 -12.12
C GLY A 232 -9.53 15.97 -11.20
N GLU A 233 -9.66 16.87 -10.22
CA GLU A 233 -8.63 17.07 -9.19
C GLU A 233 -8.44 15.81 -8.34
N SER A 234 -9.53 15.15 -7.91
CA SER A 234 -9.46 13.92 -7.13
C SER A 234 -8.86 12.74 -7.90
N GLU A 235 -9.18 12.60 -9.19
CA GLU A 235 -8.62 11.55 -10.06
C GLU A 235 -7.13 11.78 -10.31
N LEU A 236 -6.71 13.04 -10.50
CA LEU A 236 -5.29 13.39 -10.64
C LEU A 236 -4.52 13.05 -9.36
N VAL A 237 -5.02 13.44 -8.19
CA VAL A 237 -4.37 13.13 -6.89
C VAL A 237 -4.24 11.62 -6.72
N ARG A 238 -5.30 10.86 -6.96
CA ARG A 238 -5.27 9.40 -6.87
C ARG A 238 -4.25 8.77 -7.82
N ALA A 239 -4.17 9.25 -9.05
CA ALA A 239 -3.21 8.75 -10.03
C ALA A 239 -1.76 9.10 -9.66
N MET A 240 -1.54 10.28 -9.08
CA MET A 240 -0.24 10.69 -8.55
C MET A 240 0.18 9.82 -7.35
N GLU A 241 -0.75 9.56 -6.42
CA GLU A 241 -0.54 8.65 -5.28
C GLU A 241 -0.15 7.23 -5.73
N MET A 242 -0.84 6.69 -6.75
CA MET A 242 -0.51 5.39 -7.34
C MET A 242 0.87 5.35 -8.00
N LEU A 243 1.33 6.47 -8.56
CA LEU A 243 2.63 6.59 -9.21
C LEU A 243 3.76 6.99 -8.24
N GLY A 244 3.43 7.26 -6.98
CA GLY A 244 4.38 7.74 -5.98
C GLY A 244 4.94 9.14 -6.25
N ILE A 245 4.15 10.01 -6.91
CA ILE A 245 4.51 11.39 -7.30
C ILE A 245 3.74 12.41 -6.46
#